data_AF-A0A661XJB9-F1
#
_entry.id   AF-A0A661XJB9-F1
#
_cell.length_a   1.000
_cell.length_b   1.000
_cell.length_c   1.000
_cell.angle_alpha   90.00
_cell.angle_beta   90.00
_cell.angle_gamma   90.00
#
_symmetry.space_group_name_H-M   'P 1'
#
loop_
_entity.id
_entity.type
_entity.pdbx_description
1 polymer ?
#
loop_
_entity_poly.entity_id
_entity_poly.type
_entity_poly.pdbx_seq_one_letter_code
_entity_poly.pdbx_strand_id
1 'polypeptide(L)'
;MDTDQVIEAYLTRSPSLVKENANQGFSMSGLKTTIAEHVLKEDLLSKSPAAAFHMTGAMHLHDSGGGEFAAYCHGGDLLNLLMTGIDNPAGTSSKPAKHFDVAVDHIVNYMYTIQNEWEGAQALSSFDTLLAPFVRADRLTQRQVEQSIQRMVYNLSYPLRAAMQTPFTNLSFDLVCPGHMKDEPAIVGGLPTEDKLSDFQDEMDMINIAFCDVMLQGDRDGNPHTFPIPTYGITKEFDWDSNVANKIFDVAAKFGLPYFMNYIGTGMDPSSNRAMCCVTGDTKIISKGKHGISYKPINEFRKNTDTNVLINGEFEPATWFRTKTDSLRRVVFANGQTVRFSPDHPCITRRGEVDAADVTDDDWMPFSLTGYEGEGGSYDLGKFIGLYIAEGSHGDHGPVFSLDASRSDLIDFVTTFASDYYGAHSTISEMTSPISGNNSCVNIRVNSLTIENLIDEYVKGMIAIDKHLSSKVFKMSREFRQGVLDGEFAGDGSTRMRVCTVSQQLAEDFCCLISSLGSVAGITVDNRDSSCGKLSDNPLYLVRPYNVQGPRTKYKDVYEIDGDQIWIKVREITSGTGRCSVYDFEMDTDDHIF
;
A
#
# COMPACT_ATOMS: atom_id res chain seq x y z
N MET A 1 21.69 7.01 -36.59
CA MET A 1 21.65 6.65 -38.05
C MET A 1 20.49 7.40 -38.67
N ASP A 2 20.60 7.83 -39.93
CA ASP A 2 19.41 8.32 -40.65
C ASP A 2 18.52 7.15 -41.09
N THR A 3 17.28 7.43 -41.51
CA THR A 3 16.30 6.38 -41.85
C THR A 3 16.77 5.48 -42.99
N ASP A 4 17.45 6.03 -44.00
CA ASP A 4 17.94 5.27 -45.15
C ASP A 4 19.03 4.27 -44.73
N GLN A 5 19.93 4.69 -43.83
CA GLN A 5 20.94 3.82 -43.24
C GLN A 5 20.34 2.69 -42.40
N VAL A 6 19.28 2.96 -41.62
CA VAL A 6 18.57 1.92 -40.84
C VAL A 6 17.93 0.90 -41.77
N ILE A 7 17.28 1.36 -42.84
CA ILE A 7 16.67 0.49 -43.85
C ILE A 7 17.73 -0.37 -44.52
N GLU A 8 18.82 0.22 -45.01
CA GLU A 8 19.90 -0.51 -45.67
C GLU A 8 20.55 -1.52 -44.71
N ALA A 9 20.82 -1.12 -43.47
CA ALA A 9 21.40 -2.00 -42.45
C ALA A 9 20.50 -3.19 -42.10
N TYR A 10 19.18 -2.97 -42.03
CA TYR A 10 18.23 -4.08 -41.85
C TYR A 10 18.22 -5.00 -43.08
N LEU A 11 18.10 -4.45 -44.29
CA LEU A 11 18.06 -5.22 -45.55
C LEU A 11 19.34 -6.05 -45.78
N THR A 12 20.50 -5.54 -45.38
CA THR A 12 21.79 -6.22 -45.44
C THR A 12 22.06 -7.15 -44.26
N ARG A 13 21.12 -7.24 -43.30
CA ARG A 13 21.20 -8.06 -42.08
C ARG A 13 22.41 -7.72 -41.21
N SER A 14 22.69 -6.43 -41.06
CA SER A 14 23.74 -5.96 -40.16
C SER A 14 23.53 -6.53 -38.75
N PRO A 15 24.54 -7.20 -38.15
CA PRO A 15 24.42 -7.82 -36.83
C PRO A 15 24.01 -6.83 -35.72
N SER A 16 24.41 -5.57 -35.83
CA SER A 16 24.17 -4.54 -34.80
C SER A 16 22.70 -4.12 -34.68
N LEU A 17 21.86 -4.42 -35.68
CA LEU A 17 20.44 -4.09 -35.71
C LEU A 17 19.56 -5.34 -35.73
N VAL A 18 19.96 -6.37 -36.49
CA VAL A 18 19.11 -7.56 -36.71
C VAL A 18 19.32 -8.65 -35.64
N LYS A 19 20.35 -8.55 -34.80
CA LYS A 19 20.63 -9.53 -33.73
C LYS A 19 20.52 -8.98 -32.31
N GLU A 20 20.02 -7.76 -32.13
CA GLU A 20 19.80 -7.19 -30.78
C GLU A 20 18.71 -7.98 -30.04
N ASN A 21 17.63 -8.37 -30.74
CA ASN A 21 16.55 -9.19 -30.20
C ASN A 21 16.52 -10.59 -30.85
N ALA A 22 16.80 -11.62 -30.05
CA ALA A 22 16.86 -13.01 -30.53
C ALA A 22 15.50 -13.56 -31.00
N ASN A 23 14.39 -12.96 -30.58
CA ASN A 23 13.03 -13.39 -30.94
C ASN A 23 12.54 -12.75 -32.26
N GLN A 24 13.31 -11.85 -32.86
CA GLN A 24 12.91 -11.12 -34.07
C GLN A 24 13.26 -11.86 -35.36
N GLY A 25 12.24 -12.07 -36.20
CA GLY A 25 12.41 -12.63 -37.53
C GLY A 25 12.64 -11.56 -38.61
N PHE A 26 13.53 -11.85 -39.57
CA PHE A 26 13.70 -11.00 -40.75
C PHE A 26 12.43 -11.01 -41.62
N SER A 27 11.67 -9.92 -41.56
CA SER A 27 10.40 -9.76 -42.28
C SER A 27 10.11 -8.29 -42.60
N MET A 28 9.06 -8.03 -43.39
CA MET A 28 8.55 -6.68 -43.61
C MET A 28 7.98 -6.06 -42.32
N SER A 29 7.35 -6.87 -41.46
CA SER A 29 6.91 -6.42 -40.13
C SER A 29 8.13 -6.02 -39.29
N GLY A 30 9.18 -6.84 -39.31
CA GLY A 30 10.44 -6.56 -38.62
C GLY A 30 11.12 -5.29 -39.10
N LEU A 31 11.09 -4.99 -40.40
CA LEU A 31 11.64 -3.74 -40.93
C LEU A 31 10.87 -2.53 -40.37
N LYS A 32 9.53 -2.58 -40.40
CA LYS A 32 8.69 -1.49 -39.90
C LYS A 32 8.91 -1.25 -38.40
N THR A 33 8.96 -2.33 -37.62
CA THR A 33 9.25 -2.27 -36.19
C THR A 33 10.64 -1.72 -35.91
N THR A 34 11.67 -2.19 -36.62
CA THR A 34 13.05 -1.69 -36.47
C THR A 34 13.15 -0.19 -36.73
N ILE A 35 12.47 0.31 -37.76
CA ILE A 35 12.43 1.76 -38.04
C ILE A 35 11.75 2.51 -36.90
N ALA A 36 10.61 2.01 -36.41
CA ALA A 36 9.85 2.63 -35.33
C ALA A 36 10.67 2.67 -34.02
N GLU A 37 11.20 1.52 -33.60
CA GLU A 37 12.02 1.39 -32.38
C GLU A 37 13.27 2.27 -32.45
N HIS A 38 13.94 2.34 -33.62
CA HIS A 38 15.11 3.22 -33.79
C HIS A 38 14.74 4.69 -33.59
N VAL A 39 13.62 5.15 -34.16
CA VAL A 39 13.15 6.53 -34.00
C VAL A 39 12.78 6.84 -32.55
N LEU A 40 12.07 5.93 -31.88
CA LEU A 40 11.67 6.09 -30.48
C LEU A 40 12.88 6.07 -29.52
N LYS A 41 13.86 5.20 -29.78
CA LYS A 41 15.10 5.10 -29.01
C LYS A 41 15.93 6.38 -29.12
N GLU A 42 16.12 6.92 -30.32
CA GLU A 42 16.85 8.18 -30.52
C GLU A 42 16.15 9.36 -29.83
N ASP A 43 14.81 9.43 -29.90
CA ASP A 43 14.03 10.46 -29.20
C ASP A 43 14.21 10.36 -27.67
N LEU A 44 14.09 9.15 -27.09
CA LEU A 44 14.33 8.89 -25.67
C LEU A 44 15.75 9.30 -25.25
N LEU A 45 16.76 8.87 -26.00
CA LEU A 45 18.17 9.17 -25.70
C LEU A 45 18.48 10.66 -25.83
N SER A 46 17.79 11.40 -26.70
CA SER A 46 17.99 12.84 -26.84
C SER A 46 17.54 13.63 -25.60
N LYS A 47 16.59 13.08 -24.82
CA LYS A 47 15.99 13.71 -23.64
C LYS A 47 16.52 13.15 -22.32
N SER A 48 16.97 11.88 -22.32
CA SER A 48 17.32 11.16 -21.09
C SER A 48 18.68 11.60 -20.53
N PRO A 49 18.78 11.95 -19.24
CA PRO A 49 20.07 12.23 -18.60
C PRO A 49 20.98 10.98 -18.54
N ALA A 50 20.41 9.78 -18.72
CA ALA A 50 21.16 8.52 -18.74
C ALA A 50 21.78 8.19 -20.11
N ALA A 51 21.51 8.98 -21.15
CA ALA A 51 21.91 8.66 -22.51
C ALA A 51 23.43 8.54 -22.68
N ALA A 52 24.22 9.42 -22.04
CA ALA A 52 25.68 9.34 -22.09
C ALA A 52 26.20 8.01 -21.51
N PHE A 53 25.58 7.49 -20.45
CA PHE A 53 25.96 6.21 -19.84
C PHE A 53 25.53 5.02 -20.70
N HIS A 54 24.36 5.10 -21.34
CA HIS A 54 23.91 4.11 -22.32
C HIS A 54 24.88 4.01 -23.50
N MET A 55 25.24 5.15 -24.10
CA MET A 55 26.09 5.21 -25.28
C MET A 55 27.54 4.80 -25.02
N THR A 56 28.03 4.98 -23.79
CA THR A 56 29.36 4.53 -23.37
C THR A 56 29.38 3.08 -22.88
N GLY A 57 28.20 2.45 -22.73
CA GLY A 57 28.05 1.11 -22.16
C GLY A 57 28.28 1.04 -20.65
N ALA A 58 28.36 2.18 -19.96
CA ALA A 58 28.44 2.24 -18.50
C ALA A 58 27.12 1.80 -17.83
N MET A 59 26.01 1.96 -18.56
CA MET A 59 24.68 1.44 -18.20
C MET A 59 23.99 0.93 -19.46
N HIS A 60 22.95 0.12 -19.31
CA HIS A 60 22.07 -0.27 -20.40
C HIS A 60 20.63 0.15 -20.06
N LEU A 61 19.96 0.78 -21.02
CA LEU A 61 18.55 1.15 -20.91
C LEU A 61 17.78 0.06 -21.65
N HIS A 62 17.21 -0.85 -20.88
CA HIS A 62 16.43 -1.96 -21.39
C HIS A 62 15.22 -1.46 -22.18
N ASP A 63 14.92 -2.15 -23.28
CA ASP A 63 13.71 -1.96 -24.09
C ASP A 63 13.47 -0.52 -24.57
N SER A 64 14.56 0.24 -24.75
CA SER A 64 14.54 1.63 -25.23
C SER A 64 13.84 1.84 -26.58
N GLY A 65 13.56 0.77 -27.33
CA GLY A 65 12.73 0.79 -28.54
C GLY A 65 11.27 1.22 -28.30
N GLY A 66 10.74 1.01 -27.08
CA GLY A 66 9.42 1.51 -26.67
C GLY A 66 9.41 3.00 -26.29
N GLY A 67 10.58 3.64 -26.27
CA GLY A 67 10.75 5.04 -25.89
C GLY A 67 10.33 5.31 -24.44
N GLU A 68 9.76 6.50 -24.20
CA GLU A 68 9.18 6.88 -22.89
C GLU A 68 7.71 6.45 -22.72
N PHE A 69 7.16 5.68 -23.67
CA PHE A 69 5.72 5.46 -23.80
C PHE A 69 5.25 4.07 -23.36
N ALA A 70 6.02 3.02 -23.68
CA ALA A 70 5.67 1.64 -23.35
C ALA A 70 6.28 1.23 -22.00
N ALA A 71 5.51 0.50 -21.19
CA ALA A 71 6.03 -0.12 -19.98
C ALA A 71 6.73 -1.45 -20.32
N TYR A 72 7.52 -1.98 -19.38
CA TYR A 72 8.28 -3.21 -19.61
C TYR A 72 7.38 -4.46 -19.63
N CYS A 73 7.09 -5.07 -18.48
CA CYS A 73 6.30 -6.31 -18.39
C CYS A 73 4.93 -6.06 -17.75
N HIS A 74 4.05 -7.06 -17.88
CA HIS A 74 2.72 -7.02 -17.28
C HIS A 74 2.27 -8.40 -16.79
N GLY A 75 1.87 -8.46 -15.51
CA GLY A 75 1.20 -9.61 -14.90
C GLY A 75 -0.31 -9.37 -14.88
N GLY A 76 -1.04 -10.13 -15.68
CA GLY A 76 -2.49 -10.01 -15.80
C GLY A 76 -3.25 -10.74 -14.69
N ASP A 77 -4.42 -10.20 -14.35
CA ASP A 77 -5.38 -10.83 -13.45
C ASP A 77 -6.29 -11.80 -14.24
N LEU A 78 -5.96 -13.09 -14.15
CA LEU A 78 -6.73 -14.16 -14.80
C LEU A 78 -8.14 -14.28 -14.20
N LEU A 79 -8.31 -14.09 -12.88
CA LEU A 79 -9.63 -14.17 -12.25
C LEU A 79 -10.55 -13.07 -12.80
N ASN A 80 -10.05 -11.84 -12.88
CA ASN A 80 -10.79 -10.74 -13.49
C ASN A 80 -11.13 -11.03 -14.96
N LEU A 81 -10.19 -11.55 -15.75
CA LEU A 81 -10.46 -11.95 -17.14
C LEU A 81 -11.60 -13.00 -17.24
N LEU A 82 -11.64 -13.96 -16.32
CA LEU A 82 -12.69 -14.98 -16.27
C LEU A 82 -14.03 -14.42 -15.78
N MET A 83 -14.01 -13.39 -14.94
CA MET A 83 -15.20 -12.73 -14.40
C MET A 83 -15.84 -11.74 -15.39
N THR A 84 -15.03 -11.02 -16.17
CA THR A 84 -15.51 -9.92 -17.02
C THR A 84 -15.51 -10.26 -18.50
N GLY A 85 -14.73 -11.26 -18.94
CA GLY A 85 -14.40 -11.45 -20.34
C GLY A 85 -13.39 -10.42 -20.83
N ILE A 86 -13.17 -10.35 -22.14
CA ILE A 86 -12.25 -9.39 -22.75
C ILE A 86 -12.98 -8.08 -22.97
N ASP A 87 -12.52 -7.01 -22.33
CA ASP A 87 -12.93 -5.65 -22.67
C ASP A 87 -11.87 -5.00 -23.57
N ASN A 88 -12.13 -4.96 -24.88
CA ASN A 88 -11.19 -4.40 -25.85
C ASN A 88 -11.74 -3.07 -26.41
N PRO A 89 -11.23 -1.91 -25.96
CA PRO A 89 -11.73 -0.61 -26.40
C PRO A 89 -11.46 -0.32 -27.89
N ALA A 90 -10.51 -1.01 -28.51
CA ALA A 90 -10.13 -0.85 -29.91
C ALA A 90 -10.86 -1.84 -30.85
N GLY A 91 -11.73 -2.70 -30.33
CA GLY A 91 -12.33 -3.78 -31.12
C GLY A 91 -13.48 -4.51 -30.45
N THR A 92 -13.55 -5.81 -30.69
CA THR A 92 -14.63 -6.66 -30.18
C THR A 92 -14.35 -7.08 -28.74
N SER A 93 -15.23 -6.66 -27.82
CA SER A 93 -15.27 -7.20 -26.45
C SER A 93 -16.04 -8.53 -26.40
N SER A 94 -15.64 -9.43 -25.49
CA SER A 94 -16.32 -10.70 -25.23
C SER A 94 -16.94 -10.74 -23.84
N LYS A 95 -18.05 -11.47 -23.70
CA LYS A 95 -18.59 -11.82 -22.38
C LYS A 95 -17.71 -12.87 -21.71
N PRO A 96 -17.80 -13.07 -20.39
CA PRO A 96 -17.11 -14.14 -19.69
C PRO A 96 -17.25 -15.51 -20.35
N ALA A 97 -16.15 -16.28 -20.35
CA ALA A 97 -16.14 -17.63 -20.90
C ALA A 97 -17.04 -18.55 -20.08
N LYS A 98 -17.77 -19.46 -20.73
CA LYS A 98 -18.62 -20.48 -20.10
C LYS A 98 -18.10 -21.90 -20.25
N HIS A 99 -17.15 -22.09 -21.16
CA HIS A 99 -16.59 -23.38 -21.54
C HIS A 99 -15.06 -23.27 -21.53
N PHE A 100 -14.37 -24.39 -21.25
CA PHE A 100 -12.92 -24.44 -21.09
C PHE A 100 -12.17 -23.96 -22.34
N ASP A 101 -12.66 -24.36 -23.52
CA ASP A 101 -12.09 -23.95 -24.79
C ASP A 101 -12.20 -22.43 -25.00
N VAL A 102 -13.34 -21.83 -24.67
CA VAL A 102 -13.53 -20.37 -24.75
C VAL A 102 -12.64 -19.64 -23.73
N ALA A 103 -12.46 -20.18 -22.52
CA ALA A 103 -11.58 -19.59 -21.51
C ALA A 103 -10.12 -19.57 -21.99
N VAL A 104 -9.66 -20.67 -22.58
CA VAL A 104 -8.35 -20.77 -23.24
C VAL A 104 -8.22 -19.74 -24.37
N ASP A 105 -9.22 -19.60 -25.23
CA ASP A 105 -9.18 -18.62 -26.32
C ASP A 105 -9.15 -17.18 -25.80
N HIS A 106 -9.84 -16.89 -24.68
CA HIS A 106 -9.75 -15.59 -24.03
C HIS A 106 -8.34 -15.30 -23.51
N ILE A 107 -7.68 -16.27 -22.88
CA ILE A 107 -6.30 -16.13 -22.41
C ILE A 107 -5.35 -15.82 -23.56
N VAL A 108 -5.45 -16.59 -24.65
CA VAL A 108 -4.64 -16.37 -25.87
C VAL A 108 -4.86 -14.95 -26.41
N ASN A 109 -6.12 -14.56 -26.63
CA ASN A 109 -6.45 -13.26 -27.20
C ASN A 109 -6.07 -12.10 -26.27
N TYR A 110 -6.24 -12.27 -24.97
CA TYR A 110 -5.81 -11.31 -23.96
C TYR A 110 -4.30 -11.10 -24.06
N MET A 111 -3.50 -12.17 -23.92
CA MET A 111 -2.03 -12.13 -23.97
C MET A 111 -1.51 -11.48 -25.27
N TYR A 112 -2.14 -11.79 -26.41
CA TYR A 112 -1.79 -11.16 -27.68
C TYR A 112 -2.11 -9.67 -27.72
N THR A 113 -3.27 -9.28 -27.22
CA THR A 113 -3.70 -7.88 -27.23
C THR A 113 -2.75 -7.06 -26.37
N ILE A 114 -2.49 -7.52 -25.14
CA ILE A 114 -1.62 -6.81 -24.19
C ILE A 114 -0.18 -6.73 -24.68
N GLN A 115 0.38 -7.78 -25.30
CA GLN A 115 1.77 -7.76 -25.79
C GLN A 115 2.09 -6.62 -26.80
N ASN A 116 1.08 -6.00 -27.42
CA ASN A 116 1.28 -4.85 -28.30
C ASN A 116 1.43 -3.51 -27.55
N GLU A 117 1.11 -3.46 -26.26
CA GLU A 117 1.17 -2.26 -25.40
C GLU A 117 2.35 -2.29 -24.42
N TRP A 118 3.06 -3.42 -24.34
CA TRP A 118 4.19 -3.68 -23.44
C TRP A 118 5.38 -4.26 -24.20
N GLU A 119 6.58 -3.93 -23.75
CA GLU A 119 7.81 -4.38 -24.43
C GLU A 119 8.24 -5.81 -24.07
N GLY A 120 7.99 -6.18 -22.82
CA GLY A 120 8.42 -7.43 -22.18
C GLY A 120 7.32 -8.47 -22.03
N ALA A 121 7.48 -9.32 -21.01
CA ALA A 121 6.68 -10.51 -20.77
C ALA A 121 5.25 -10.23 -20.30
N GLN A 122 4.33 -11.09 -20.74
CA GLN A 122 2.92 -11.13 -20.35
C GLN A 122 2.67 -12.39 -19.53
N ALA A 123 2.38 -12.22 -18.26
CA ALA A 123 2.23 -13.34 -17.33
C ALA A 123 0.78 -13.48 -16.85
N LEU A 124 0.32 -14.72 -16.67
CA LEU A 124 -0.85 -15.05 -15.85
C LEU A 124 -0.42 -16.07 -14.79
N SER A 125 -0.97 -15.98 -13.59
CA SER A 125 -0.71 -16.95 -12.52
C SER A 125 -1.97 -17.71 -12.12
N SER A 126 -1.77 -18.79 -11.37
CA SER A 126 -2.84 -19.70 -10.93
C SER A 126 -3.66 -20.26 -12.08
N PHE A 127 -2.97 -20.57 -13.19
CA PHE A 127 -3.61 -21.00 -14.43
C PHE A 127 -4.38 -22.32 -14.26
N ASP A 128 -3.77 -23.30 -13.61
CA ASP A 128 -4.38 -24.59 -13.29
C ASP A 128 -5.53 -24.42 -12.29
N THR A 129 -5.31 -23.72 -11.18
CA THR A 129 -6.33 -23.49 -10.16
C THR A 129 -7.58 -22.81 -10.73
N LEU A 130 -7.40 -21.74 -11.50
CA LEU A 130 -8.53 -20.92 -12.00
C LEU A 130 -9.25 -21.54 -13.21
N LEU A 131 -8.59 -22.42 -13.98
CA LEU A 131 -9.24 -23.09 -15.12
C LEU A 131 -9.82 -24.47 -14.79
N ALA A 132 -9.38 -25.11 -13.70
CA ALA A 132 -9.88 -26.41 -13.27
C ALA A 132 -11.44 -26.48 -13.17
N PRO A 133 -12.17 -25.45 -12.70
CA PRO A 133 -13.63 -25.47 -12.67
C PRO A 133 -14.31 -25.67 -14.02
N PHE A 134 -13.72 -25.14 -15.10
CA PHE A 134 -14.26 -25.27 -16.45
C PHE A 134 -14.15 -26.71 -16.97
N VAL A 135 -13.10 -27.44 -16.58
CA VAL A 135 -12.92 -28.86 -16.94
C VAL A 135 -14.06 -29.70 -16.36
N ARG A 136 -14.39 -29.47 -15.08
CA ARG A 136 -15.50 -30.16 -14.39
C ARG A 136 -16.86 -29.74 -14.97
N ALA A 137 -17.07 -28.44 -15.17
CA ALA A 137 -18.33 -27.91 -15.70
C ALA A 137 -18.68 -28.53 -17.06
N ASP A 138 -17.69 -28.68 -17.93
CA ASP A 138 -17.85 -29.27 -19.26
C ASP A 138 -17.73 -30.82 -19.26
N ARG A 139 -17.40 -31.43 -18.12
CA ARG A 139 -17.16 -32.88 -17.95
C ARG A 139 -16.16 -33.42 -18.97
N LEU A 140 -15.04 -32.70 -19.11
CA LEU A 140 -14.05 -33.04 -20.12
C LEU A 140 -13.27 -34.29 -19.76
N THR A 141 -12.91 -35.05 -20.79
CA THR A 141 -11.92 -36.13 -20.68
C THR A 141 -10.51 -35.58 -20.78
N GLN A 142 -9.50 -36.31 -20.28
CA GLN A 142 -8.08 -35.93 -20.39
C GLN A 142 -7.69 -35.52 -21.82
N ARG A 143 -8.13 -36.29 -22.81
CA ARG A 143 -7.86 -36.01 -24.23
C ARG A 143 -8.44 -34.68 -24.70
N GLN A 144 -9.61 -34.28 -24.20
CA GLN A 144 -10.23 -33.00 -24.57
C GLN A 144 -9.49 -31.83 -23.91
N VAL A 145 -9.04 -31.99 -22.66
CA VAL A 145 -8.18 -31.00 -21.99
C VAL A 145 -6.86 -30.85 -22.76
N GLU A 146 -6.18 -31.95 -23.09
CA GLU A 146 -4.95 -31.95 -23.89
C GLU A 146 -5.13 -31.26 -25.24
N GLN A 147 -6.24 -31.53 -25.94
CA GLN A 147 -6.52 -30.89 -27.23
C GLN A 147 -6.67 -29.36 -27.13
N SER A 148 -7.33 -28.89 -26.08
CA SER A 148 -7.52 -27.45 -25.82
C SER A 148 -6.21 -26.77 -25.40
N ILE A 149 -5.40 -27.44 -24.57
CA ILE A 149 -4.07 -26.95 -24.17
C ILE A 149 -3.10 -26.95 -25.36
N GLN A 150 -3.10 -27.98 -26.21
CA GLN A 150 -2.32 -28.03 -27.44
C GLN A 150 -2.64 -26.84 -28.33
N ARG A 151 -3.93 -26.55 -28.51
CA ARG A 151 -4.40 -25.38 -29.27
C ARG A 151 -3.86 -24.08 -28.66
N MET A 152 -3.86 -23.94 -27.33
CA MET A 152 -3.29 -22.78 -26.65
C MET A 152 -1.80 -22.61 -26.93
N VAL A 153 -1.00 -23.66 -26.68
CA VAL A 153 0.46 -23.64 -26.85
C VAL A 153 0.82 -23.31 -28.29
N TYR A 154 0.13 -23.90 -29.27
CA TYR A 154 0.38 -23.60 -30.68
C TYR A 154 0.02 -22.16 -31.02
N ASN A 155 -1.13 -21.67 -30.55
CA ASN A 155 -1.52 -20.30 -30.78
C ASN A 155 -0.55 -19.31 -30.15
N LEU A 156 -0.08 -19.54 -28.93
CA LEU A 156 0.91 -18.71 -28.25
C LEU A 156 2.33 -18.88 -28.80
N SER A 157 2.59 -19.90 -29.61
CA SER A 157 3.88 -20.12 -30.30
C SER A 157 3.97 -19.39 -31.65
N TYR A 158 2.86 -18.93 -32.23
CA TYR A 158 2.87 -18.26 -33.54
C TYR A 158 3.41 -16.82 -33.47
N PRO A 159 4.17 -16.38 -34.50
CA PRO A 159 4.78 -15.05 -34.52
C PRO A 159 3.80 -13.96 -35.00
N LEU A 160 2.72 -13.73 -34.23
CA LEU A 160 1.66 -12.78 -34.60
C LEU A 160 1.87 -11.35 -34.05
N ARG A 161 2.95 -11.09 -33.28
CA ARG A 161 3.32 -9.73 -32.84
C ARG A 161 3.88 -8.91 -34.01
N ALA A 162 3.92 -7.59 -33.83
CA ALA A 162 4.84 -6.73 -34.55
C ALA A 162 6.26 -7.35 -34.59
N ALA A 163 7.00 -7.08 -35.67
CA ALA A 163 8.29 -7.71 -35.94
C ALA A 163 8.30 -9.23 -36.22
N MET A 164 7.15 -9.88 -36.42
CA MET A 164 7.05 -11.36 -36.56
C MET A 164 7.67 -12.07 -35.36
N GLN A 165 7.36 -11.58 -34.16
CA GLN A 165 7.76 -12.21 -32.91
C GLN A 165 6.60 -13.00 -32.33
N THR A 166 6.93 -14.09 -31.66
CA THR A 166 6.00 -14.80 -30.78
C THR A 166 5.80 -13.97 -29.50
N PRO A 167 4.59 -13.87 -28.94
CA PRO A 167 4.39 -13.11 -27.71
C PRO A 167 5.17 -13.74 -26.57
N PHE A 168 5.85 -12.92 -25.78
CA PHE A 168 6.60 -13.39 -24.63
C PHE A 168 5.61 -13.68 -23.51
N THR A 169 5.20 -14.93 -23.38
CA THR A 169 4.14 -15.31 -22.44
C THR A 169 4.66 -16.24 -21.34
N ASN A 170 4.15 -16.07 -20.13
CA ASN A 170 4.44 -16.93 -18.98
C ASN A 170 3.13 -17.37 -18.32
N LEU A 171 3.07 -18.65 -17.93
CA LEU A 171 1.99 -19.19 -17.11
C LEU A 171 2.58 -19.76 -15.83
N SER A 172 2.05 -19.31 -14.68
CA SER A 172 2.39 -19.93 -13.39
C SER A 172 1.32 -20.94 -12.98
N PHE A 173 1.78 -22.06 -12.46
CA PHE A 173 0.98 -23.20 -12.04
C PHE A 173 1.20 -23.48 -10.55
N ASP A 174 0.11 -23.66 -9.83
CA ASP A 174 0.13 -23.81 -8.37
C ASP A 174 0.35 -25.25 -7.94
N LEU A 175 -0.05 -26.24 -8.77
CA LEU A 175 -0.12 -27.69 -8.51
C LEU A 175 -1.06 -28.12 -7.40
N VAL A 176 -1.06 -27.39 -6.30
CA VAL A 176 -1.99 -27.55 -5.18
C VAL A 176 -2.69 -26.22 -5.01
N CYS A 177 -4.02 -26.24 -4.84
CA CYS A 177 -4.79 -25.01 -4.63
C CYS A 177 -4.15 -24.17 -3.50
N PRO A 178 -3.71 -22.93 -3.78
CA PRO A 178 -3.03 -22.10 -2.79
C PRO A 178 -3.91 -21.86 -1.57
N GLY A 179 -3.30 -21.80 -0.38
CA GLY A 179 -4.02 -21.65 0.90
C GLY A 179 -5.10 -20.58 0.90
N HIS A 180 -4.80 -19.38 0.38
CA HIS A 180 -5.70 -18.23 0.32
C HIS A 180 -6.86 -18.40 -0.68
N MET A 181 -6.74 -19.29 -1.68
CA MET A 181 -7.79 -19.55 -2.66
C MET A 181 -8.68 -20.73 -2.27
N LYS A 182 -8.30 -21.53 -1.26
CA LYS A 182 -8.96 -22.81 -0.95
C LYS A 182 -10.45 -22.65 -0.73
N ASP A 183 -10.86 -21.63 0.02
CA ASP A 183 -12.26 -21.39 0.38
C ASP A 183 -13.03 -20.48 -0.58
N GLU A 184 -12.35 -19.92 -1.58
CA GLU A 184 -12.96 -19.03 -2.58
C GLU A 184 -13.86 -19.82 -3.54
N PRO A 185 -15.00 -19.24 -3.96
CA PRO A 185 -15.89 -19.90 -4.91
C PRO A 185 -15.22 -20.00 -6.28
N ALA A 186 -15.37 -21.15 -6.93
CA ALA A 186 -14.94 -21.29 -8.31
C ALA A 186 -15.76 -20.38 -9.24
N ILE A 187 -15.14 -19.86 -10.31
CA ILE A 187 -15.79 -18.98 -11.28
C ILE A 187 -16.00 -19.71 -12.61
N VAL A 188 -17.25 -19.76 -13.10
CA VAL A 188 -17.58 -20.24 -14.45
C VAL A 188 -18.65 -19.32 -15.07
N GLY A 189 -18.45 -18.89 -16.31
CA GLY A 189 -19.42 -17.98 -16.96
C GLY A 189 -19.45 -16.58 -16.37
N GLY A 190 -18.40 -16.18 -15.65
CA GLY A 190 -18.29 -14.93 -14.92
C GLY A 190 -19.11 -14.87 -13.62
N LEU A 191 -19.56 -16.02 -13.12
CA LEU A 191 -20.34 -16.13 -11.90
C LEU A 191 -19.69 -17.12 -10.93
N PRO A 192 -19.78 -16.87 -9.61
CA PRO A 192 -19.37 -17.85 -8.60
C PRO A 192 -20.27 -19.08 -8.66
N THR A 193 -19.67 -20.25 -8.44
CA THR A 193 -20.36 -21.52 -8.23
C THR A 193 -20.47 -21.84 -6.74
N GLU A 194 -21.18 -22.91 -6.40
CA GLU A 194 -21.30 -23.39 -5.01
C GLU A 194 -20.05 -24.17 -4.53
N ASP A 195 -19.23 -24.64 -5.48
CA ASP A 195 -18.02 -25.41 -5.21
C ASP A 195 -16.84 -24.47 -4.95
N LYS A 196 -15.93 -24.87 -4.07
CA LYS A 196 -14.73 -24.09 -3.73
C LYS A 196 -13.58 -24.45 -4.66
N LEU A 197 -12.64 -23.54 -4.88
CA LEU A 197 -11.45 -23.84 -5.71
C LEU A 197 -10.64 -25.03 -5.20
N SER A 198 -10.61 -25.29 -3.88
CA SER A 198 -9.96 -26.48 -3.32
C SER A 198 -10.57 -27.80 -3.76
N ASP A 199 -11.80 -27.80 -4.27
CA ASP A 199 -12.52 -29.02 -4.63
C ASP A 199 -12.09 -29.58 -5.99
N PHE A 200 -11.20 -28.90 -6.73
CA PHE A 200 -10.88 -29.18 -8.15
C PHE A 200 -9.48 -29.77 -8.40
N GLN A 201 -8.88 -30.44 -7.41
CA GLN A 201 -7.53 -30.99 -7.54
C GLN A 201 -7.38 -31.98 -8.72
N ASP A 202 -8.36 -32.86 -8.94
CA ASP A 202 -8.31 -33.81 -10.06
C ASP A 202 -8.25 -33.07 -11.41
N GLU A 203 -9.02 -31.99 -11.58
CA GLU A 203 -9.02 -31.17 -12.79
C GLU A 203 -7.75 -30.32 -12.94
N MET A 204 -7.16 -29.84 -11.83
CA MET A 204 -5.85 -29.20 -11.83
C MET A 204 -4.77 -30.18 -12.33
N ASP A 205 -4.79 -31.43 -11.86
CA ASP A 205 -3.88 -32.48 -12.30
C ASP A 205 -4.07 -32.78 -13.80
N MET A 206 -5.32 -32.85 -14.26
CA MET A 206 -5.64 -33.05 -15.68
C MET A 206 -5.03 -31.95 -16.56
N ILE A 207 -5.13 -30.68 -16.15
CA ILE A 207 -4.55 -29.52 -16.86
C ILE A 207 -3.03 -29.63 -16.88
N ASN A 208 -2.40 -29.93 -15.74
CA ASN A 208 -0.95 -30.03 -15.63
C ASN A 208 -0.38 -31.19 -16.46
N ILE A 209 -1.02 -32.36 -16.43
CA ILE A 209 -0.67 -33.51 -17.26
C ILE A 209 -0.78 -33.14 -18.75
N ALA A 210 -1.92 -32.54 -19.15
CA ALA A 210 -2.16 -32.11 -20.53
C ALA A 210 -1.09 -31.12 -21.01
N PHE A 211 -0.75 -30.14 -20.18
CA PHE A 211 0.27 -29.14 -20.51
C PHE A 211 1.65 -29.78 -20.67
N CYS A 212 2.07 -30.62 -19.72
CA CYS A 212 3.36 -31.30 -19.81
C CYS A 212 3.44 -32.25 -21.02
N ASP A 213 2.37 -32.98 -21.35
CA ASP A 213 2.34 -33.89 -22.50
C ASP A 213 2.48 -33.13 -23.83
N VAL A 214 1.84 -31.97 -23.97
CA VAL A 214 2.01 -31.09 -25.13
C VAL A 214 3.44 -30.55 -25.19
N MET A 215 4.00 -30.07 -24.08
CA MET A 215 5.37 -29.56 -24.04
C MET A 215 6.41 -30.66 -24.36
N LEU A 216 6.18 -31.89 -23.91
CA LEU A 216 7.05 -33.05 -24.19
C LEU A 216 7.04 -33.47 -25.65
N GLN A 217 5.90 -33.34 -26.34
CA GLN A 217 5.80 -33.62 -27.77
C GLN A 217 6.74 -32.70 -28.58
N GLY A 218 6.83 -31.43 -28.17
CA GLY A 218 7.58 -30.40 -28.89
C GLY A 218 6.89 -30.03 -30.21
N ASP A 219 7.55 -29.16 -30.98
CA ASP A 219 7.08 -28.81 -32.31
C ASP A 219 7.22 -29.97 -33.30
N ARG A 220 6.77 -29.74 -34.54
CA ARG A 220 6.85 -30.73 -35.63
C ARG A 220 8.25 -31.33 -35.83
N ASP A 221 9.29 -30.54 -35.59
CA ASP A 221 10.68 -30.92 -35.83
C ASP A 221 11.36 -31.44 -34.54
N GLY A 222 10.59 -31.53 -33.44
CA GLY A 222 11.05 -32.03 -32.14
C GLY A 222 11.74 -30.97 -31.27
N ASN A 223 11.67 -29.69 -31.64
CA ASN A 223 12.19 -28.59 -30.83
C ASN A 223 11.23 -28.26 -29.67
N PRO A 224 11.72 -27.67 -28.57
CA PRO A 224 10.84 -27.21 -27.50
C PRO A 224 9.91 -26.10 -27.99
N HIS A 225 8.70 -26.07 -27.43
CA HIS A 225 7.87 -24.87 -27.46
C HIS A 225 8.50 -23.83 -26.52
N THR A 226 8.90 -22.67 -27.05
CA THR A 226 9.45 -21.58 -26.23
C THR A 226 8.39 -20.92 -25.35
N PHE A 227 7.14 -20.86 -25.84
CA PHE A 227 6.04 -20.14 -25.19
C PHE A 227 4.74 -20.96 -25.17
N PRO A 228 3.89 -20.76 -24.13
CA PRO A 228 4.16 -19.96 -22.94
C PRO A 228 5.22 -20.63 -22.06
N ILE A 229 6.04 -19.83 -21.38
CA ILE A 229 7.02 -20.34 -20.40
C ILE A 229 6.24 -20.83 -19.18
N PRO A 230 6.32 -22.12 -18.85
CA PRO A 230 5.74 -22.63 -17.62
C PRO A 230 6.63 -22.31 -16.43
N THR A 231 6.01 -21.84 -15.34
CA THR A 231 6.65 -21.65 -14.04
C THR A 231 5.87 -22.43 -12.97
N TYR A 232 6.54 -23.35 -12.28
CA TYR A 232 5.96 -24.15 -11.22
C TYR A 232 6.46 -23.74 -9.84
N GLY A 233 5.53 -23.53 -8.91
CA GLY A 233 5.86 -23.31 -7.51
C GLY A 233 6.31 -24.59 -6.81
N ILE A 234 7.52 -24.58 -6.24
CA ILE A 234 8.00 -25.65 -5.36
C ILE A 234 7.75 -25.24 -3.92
N THR A 235 6.66 -25.75 -3.35
CA THR A 235 6.24 -25.51 -1.96
C THR A 235 6.57 -26.72 -1.09
N LYS A 236 6.39 -26.59 0.24
CA LYS A 236 6.53 -27.74 1.16
C LYS A 236 5.49 -28.84 0.90
N GLU A 237 4.41 -28.51 0.21
CA GLU A 237 3.30 -29.41 -0.14
C GLU A 237 3.51 -30.10 -1.49
N PHE A 238 4.60 -29.78 -2.21
CA PHE A 238 4.91 -30.38 -3.50
C PHE A 238 5.10 -31.90 -3.36
N ASP A 239 4.22 -32.67 -4.02
CA ASP A 239 4.31 -34.13 -4.05
C ASP A 239 5.31 -34.59 -5.12
N TRP A 240 6.54 -34.86 -4.67
CA TRP A 240 7.66 -35.31 -5.49
C TRP A 240 7.42 -36.63 -6.22
N ASP A 241 6.55 -37.49 -5.69
CA ASP A 241 6.28 -38.82 -6.24
C ASP A 241 5.02 -38.84 -7.13
N SER A 242 4.33 -37.72 -7.26
CA SER A 242 3.10 -37.62 -8.07
C SER A 242 3.35 -37.86 -9.57
N ASN A 243 2.32 -38.33 -10.27
CA ASN A 243 2.37 -38.45 -11.74
C ASN A 243 2.59 -37.10 -12.43
N VAL A 244 2.04 -36.02 -11.85
CA VAL A 244 2.22 -34.65 -12.34
C VAL A 244 3.68 -34.22 -12.20
N ALA A 245 4.30 -34.40 -11.03
CA ALA A 245 5.71 -34.07 -10.80
C ALA A 245 6.64 -34.84 -11.75
N ASN A 246 6.39 -36.14 -11.95
CA ASN A 246 7.18 -36.94 -12.89
C ASN A 246 7.13 -36.38 -14.31
N LYS A 247 5.95 -35.99 -14.81
CA LYS A 247 5.82 -35.35 -16.14
C LYS A 247 6.54 -34.01 -16.21
N ILE A 248 6.45 -33.19 -15.15
CA ILE A 248 7.19 -31.92 -15.07
C ILE A 248 8.70 -32.16 -15.17
N PHE A 249 9.22 -33.16 -14.46
CA PHE A 249 10.63 -33.52 -14.51
C PHE A 249 11.05 -34.13 -15.85
N ASP A 250 10.16 -34.87 -16.53
CA ASP A 250 10.42 -35.33 -17.90
C ASP A 250 10.57 -34.16 -18.87
N VAL A 251 9.73 -33.13 -18.77
CA VAL A 251 9.87 -31.89 -19.58
C VAL A 251 11.22 -31.23 -19.26
N ALA A 252 11.58 -31.14 -17.99
CA ALA A 252 12.84 -30.54 -17.53
C ALA A 252 14.06 -31.30 -18.05
N ALA A 253 14.03 -32.63 -17.98
CA ALA A 253 15.10 -33.48 -18.45
C ALA A 253 15.29 -33.39 -19.98
N LYS A 254 14.19 -33.26 -20.74
CA LYS A 254 14.25 -33.22 -22.21
C LYS A 254 14.62 -31.84 -22.75
N PHE A 255 14.07 -30.77 -22.19
CA PHE A 255 14.10 -29.44 -22.80
C PHE A 255 14.63 -28.31 -21.91
N GLY A 256 14.93 -28.58 -20.63
CA GLY A 256 15.39 -27.53 -19.70
C GLY A 256 14.30 -26.53 -19.28
N LEU A 257 13.03 -26.90 -19.44
CA LEU A 257 11.82 -26.20 -18.97
C LEU A 257 11.04 -27.18 -18.08
N PRO A 258 10.24 -26.76 -17.08
CA PRO A 258 9.82 -25.40 -16.75
C PRO A 258 10.82 -24.62 -15.89
N TYR A 259 10.49 -23.36 -15.60
CA TYR A 259 11.08 -22.64 -14.49
C TYR A 259 10.49 -23.12 -13.16
N PHE A 260 11.30 -23.12 -12.11
CA PHE A 260 10.91 -23.48 -10.76
C PHE A 260 11.03 -22.29 -9.84
N MET A 261 9.93 -21.91 -9.19
CA MET A 261 9.92 -20.91 -8.14
C MET A 261 10.07 -21.62 -6.79
N ASN A 262 11.25 -21.53 -6.19
CA ASN A 262 11.58 -22.28 -4.98
C ASN A 262 11.15 -21.53 -3.72
N TYR A 263 10.09 -22.01 -3.05
CA TYR A 263 9.60 -21.49 -1.77
C TYR A 263 10.16 -22.24 -0.56
N ILE A 264 10.60 -23.49 -0.72
CA ILE A 264 11.16 -24.31 0.38
C ILE A 264 12.46 -23.70 0.93
N GLY A 265 13.33 -23.22 0.04
CA GLY A 265 14.68 -22.75 0.39
C GLY A 265 14.81 -21.24 0.63
N THR A 266 13.79 -20.46 0.26
CA THR A 266 13.83 -18.99 0.32
C THR A 266 13.12 -18.42 1.53
N GLY A 267 12.26 -19.19 2.20
CA GLY A 267 11.44 -18.71 3.30
C GLY A 267 10.26 -17.81 2.86
N MET A 268 10.11 -17.56 1.56
CA MET A 268 8.99 -16.82 1.01
C MET A 268 7.71 -17.65 1.05
N ASP A 269 6.60 -17.06 1.49
CA ASP A 269 5.28 -17.65 1.37
C ASP A 269 4.81 -17.56 -0.09
N PRO A 270 4.34 -18.64 -0.72
CA PRO A 270 3.70 -18.57 -2.04
C PRO A 270 2.62 -17.49 -2.19
N SER A 271 1.97 -17.05 -1.11
CA SER A 271 1.01 -15.93 -1.11
C SER A 271 1.67 -14.55 -1.24
N SER A 272 2.96 -14.39 -0.94
CA SER A 272 3.64 -13.09 -0.81
C SER A 272 3.95 -12.39 -2.14
N ASN A 273 3.51 -12.93 -3.28
CA ASN A 273 3.77 -12.39 -4.63
C ASN A 273 2.60 -11.59 -5.22
N ARG A 274 1.57 -11.19 -4.44
CA ARG A 274 0.43 -10.42 -4.99
C ARG A 274 -0.14 -9.34 -4.05
N ALA A 275 -0.23 -8.15 -4.66
CA ALA A 275 -1.13 -7.00 -4.42
C ALA A 275 -1.29 -6.53 -2.97
N MET A 276 -0.56 -5.45 -2.66
CA MET A 276 -0.72 -4.64 -1.47
C MET A 276 -2.05 -3.88 -1.52
N CYS A 277 -2.76 -3.87 -0.40
CA CYS A 277 -4.16 -3.51 -0.29
C CYS A 277 -4.34 -2.35 0.69
N CYS A 278 -5.45 -1.61 0.57
CA CYS A 278 -5.39 -0.17 0.75
C CYS A 278 -6.26 0.39 1.90
N VAL A 279 -5.89 1.57 2.43
CA VAL A 279 -6.62 2.32 3.47
C VAL A 279 -7.50 3.45 2.90
N THR A 280 -8.42 4.00 3.69
CA THR A 280 -9.23 5.15 3.26
C THR A 280 -8.41 6.44 3.16
N GLY A 281 -8.80 7.32 2.23
CA GLY A 281 -8.01 8.52 1.87
C GLY A 281 -7.77 9.56 2.96
N ASP A 282 -8.59 9.56 4.01
CA ASP A 282 -8.46 10.42 5.18
C ASP A 282 -7.46 9.91 6.22
N THR A 283 -6.92 8.70 6.04
CA THR A 283 -5.86 8.15 6.90
C THR A 283 -4.64 9.05 6.81
N LYS A 284 -4.25 9.67 7.94
CA LYS A 284 -3.12 10.60 7.98
C LYS A 284 -1.81 9.84 8.12
N ILE A 285 -0.84 10.20 7.29
CA ILE A 285 0.46 9.53 7.19
C ILE A 285 1.56 10.53 7.53
N ILE A 286 2.57 10.07 8.28
CA ILE A 286 3.82 10.81 8.48
C ILE A 286 4.79 10.38 7.39
N SER A 287 5.29 11.36 6.64
CA SER A 287 6.24 11.14 5.55
C SER A 287 7.33 12.19 5.54
N LYS A 288 8.47 11.92 4.92
CA LYS A 288 9.58 12.85 4.72
C LYS A 288 9.88 13.01 3.24
N GLY A 289 9.81 14.25 2.77
CA GLY A 289 10.19 14.64 1.41
C GLY A 289 11.22 15.76 1.40
N LYS A 290 11.40 16.41 0.24
CA LYS A 290 12.37 17.50 0.03
C LYS A 290 12.19 18.70 0.96
N HIS A 291 10.98 18.94 1.46
CA HIS A 291 10.65 20.06 2.34
C HIS A 291 10.63 19.68 3.84
N GLY A 292 11.08 18.47 4.17
CA GLY A 292 11.07 17.92 5.52
C GLY A 292 9.88 16.99 5.76
N ILE A 293 9.57 16.79 7.04
CA ILE A 293 8.51 15.89 7.49
C ILE A 293 7.14 16.56 7.31
N SER A 294 6.16 15.78 6.87
CA SER A 294 4.76 16.18 6.74
C SER A 294 3.83 15.17 7.40
N TYR A 295 2.71 15.65 7.92
CA TYR A 295 1.61 14.88 8.46
C TYR A 295 0.32 15.30 7.75
N LYS A 296 -0.19 14.44 6.88
CA LYS A 296 -1.34 14.76 6.02
C LYS A 296 -2.09 13.50 5.59
N PRO A 297 -3.37 13.62 5.17
CA PRO A 297 -4.13 12.50 4.61
C PRO A 297 -3.43 11.82 3.42
N ILE A 298 -3.54 10.50 3.32
CA ILE A 298 -2.92 9.69 2.26
C ILE A 298 -3.43 10.05 0.86
N ASN A 299 -4.65 10.59 0.74
CA ASN A 299 -5.18 11.05 -0.55
C ASN A 299 -4.55 12.35 -1.08
N GLU A 300 -3.77 13.07 -0.26
CA GLU A 300 -3.03 14.28 -0.64
C GLU A 300 -1.62 13.99 -1.18
N PHE A 301 -1.23 12.72 -1.22
CA PHE A 301 0.00 12.28 -1.88
C PHE A 301 -0.21 12.17 -3.39
N ARG A 302 0.90 12.15 -4.14
CA ARG A 302 0.88 12.11 -5.60
C ARG A 302 1.80 11.01 -6.10
N LYS A 303 1.36 10.33 -7.16
CA LYS A 303 2.14 9.31 -7.88
C LYS A 303 3.49 9.90 -8.34
N ASN A 304 4.56 9.11 -8.22
CA ASN A 304 5.92 9.47 -8.64
C ASN A 304 6.57 10.63 -7.86
N THR A 305 6.25 10.80 -6.59
CA THR A 305 7.00 11.69 -5.71
C THR A 305 7.89 10.86 -4.79
N ASP A 306 9.19 11.18 -4.72
CA ASP A 306 10.13 10.60 -3.74
C ASP A 306 9.55 10.84 -2.33
N THR A 307 8.86 9.84 -1.81
CA THR A 307 8.16 9.91 -0.53
C THR A 307 8.75 8.84 0.33
N ASN A 308 9.37 9.24 1.43
CA ASN A 308 9.74 8.29 2.46
C ASN A 308 8.63 8.27 3.51
N VAL A 309 8.10 7.11 3.86
CA VAL A 309 7.03 6.93 4.86
C VAL A 309 7.65 6.45 6.17
N LEU A 310 7.11 6.90 7.30
CA LEU A 310 7.61 6.55 8.62
C LEU A 310 7.21 5.11 9.01
N ILE A 311 8.19 4.25 9.28
CA ILE A 311 8.05 2.89 9.81
C ILE A 311 9.04 2.70 10.95
N ASN A 312 8.57 2.20 12.10
CA ASN A 312 9.44 1.80 13.22
C ASN A 312 10.52 2.84 13.60
N GLY A 313 10.23 4.14 13.41
CA GLY A 313 11.14 5.25 13.72
C GLY A 313 12.01 5.73 12.56
N GLU A 314 12.03 5.01 11.44
CA GLU A 314 12.83 5.32 10.24
C GLU A 314 11.93 5.73 9.06
N PHE A 315 12.51 6.47 8.12
CA PHE A 315 11.78 6.97 6.95
C PHE A 315 12.22 6.18 5.73
N GLU A 316 11.35 5.29 5.26
CA GLU A 316 11.67 4.32 4.21
C GLU A 316 11.06 4.72 2.86
N PRO A 317 11.76 4.47 1.74
CA PRO A 317 11.23 4.78 0.41
C PRO A 317 9.91 4.05 0.14
N ALA A 318 8.97 4.80 -0.44
CA ALA A 318 7.62 4.32 -0.65
C ALA A 318 7.03 4.85 -1.96
N THR A 319 6.35 3.99 -2.72
CA THR A 319 5.62 4.36 -3.93
C THR A 319 4.13 4.43 -3.65
N TRP A 320 3.58 5.65 -3.64
CA TRP A 320 2.16 5.87 -3.43
C TRP A 320 1.31 5.38 -4.62
N PHE A 321 0.19 4.73 -4.32
CA PHE A 321 -0.83 4.38 -5.32
C PHE A 321 -2.26 4.54 -4.80
N ARG A 322 -3.22 4.43 -5.72
CA ARG A 322 -4.66 4.55 -5.47
C ARG A 322 -5.40 3.51 -6.29
N THR A 323 -6.35 2.83 -5.65
CA THR A 323 -7.30 1.91 -6.30
C THR A 323 -8.73 2.16 -5.80
N LYS A 324 -9.64 1.24 -6.11
CA LYS A 324 -11.04 1.28 -5.68
C LYS A 324 -11.44 -0.04 -5.05
N THR A 325 -12.32 0.03 -4.07
CA THR A 325 -12.99 -1.13 -3.49
C THR A 325 -14.48 -0.85 -3.33
N ASP A 326 -15.29 -1.91 -3.38
CA ASP A 326 -16.75 -1.85 -3.23
C ASP A 326 -17.21 -2.08 -1.79
N SER A 327 -16.29 -2.39 -0.87
CA SER A 327 -16.58 -2.49 0.55
C SER A 327 -15.40 -2.04 1.41
N LEU A 328 -15.69 -1.67 2.65
CA LEU A 328 -14.70 -1.27 3.64
C LEU A 328 -14.91 -2.05 4.93
N ARG A 329 -13.80 -2.40 5.56
CA ARG A 329 -13.74 -2.97 6.90
C ARG A 329 -13.24 -1.90 7.85
N ARG A 330 -14.11 -1.42 8.73
CA ARG A 330 -13.75 -0.49 9.81
C ARG A 330 -13.37 -1.30 11.04
N VAL A 331 -12.12 -1.18 11.45
CA VAL A 331 -11.56 -1.83 12.63
C VAL A 331 -11.39 -0.79 13.73
N VAL A 332 -11.99 -1.04 14.89
CA VAL A 332 -11.85 -0.22 16.10
C VAL A 332 -11.03 -0.97 17.12
N PHE A 333 -9.95 -0.36 17.58
CA PHE A 333 -9.04 -0.95 18.56
C PHE A 333 -9.52 -0.69 19.99
N ALA A 334 -9.05 -1.51 20.93
CA ALA A 334 -9.37 -1.38 22.34
C ALA A 334 -8.89 -0.05 22.95
N ASN A 335 -7.88 0.58 22.35
CA ASN A 335 -7.43 1.93 22.69
C ASN A 335 -8.33 3.05 22.12
N GLY A 336 -9.39 2.72 21.39
CA GLY A 336 -10.34 3.69 20.83
C GLY A 336 -9.95 4.27 19.46
N GLN A 337 -8.76 3.98 18.95
CA GLN A 337 -8.37 4.36 17.59
C GLN A 337 -9.12 3.50 16.56
N THR A 338 -9.27 4.01 15.34
CA THR A 338 -10.02 3.36 14.26
C THR A 338 -9.23 3.46 12.97
N VAL A 339 -9.19 2.38 12.20
CA VAL A 339 -8.68 2.37 10.82
C VAL A 339 -9.72 1.72 9.91
N ARG A 340 -9.73 2.12 8.64
CA ARG A 340 -10.62 1.56 7.63
C ARG A 340 -9.81 1.04 6.46
N PHE A 341 -10.03 -0.23 6.16
CA PHE A 341 -9.31 -1.01 5.19
C PHE A 341 -10.22 -1.43 4.05
N SER A 342 -9.66 -1.65 2.86
CA SER A 342 -10.26 -2.57 1.90
C SER A 342 -10.23 -4.00 2.48
N PRO A 343 -11.17 -4.90 2.09
CA PRO A 343 -11.26 -6.23 2.71
C PRO A 343 -9.99 -7.06 2.54
N ASP A 344 -9.28 -6.87 1.44
CA ASP A 344 -8.03 -7.52 1.05
C ASP A 344 -6.79 -6.91 1.72
N HIS A 345 -6.92 -5.90 2.59
CA HIS A 345 -5.76 -5.29 3.28
C HIS A 345 -5.03 -6.29 4.18
N PRO A 346 -3.73 -6.59 3.94
CA PRO A 346 -2.96 -7.46 4.82
C PRO A 346 -2.80 -6.76 6.18
N CYS A 347 -3.32 -7.39 7.21
CA CYS A 347 -3.28 -6.90 8.58
C CYS A 347 -2.32 -7.79 9.38
N ILE A 348 -1.24 -7.21 9.89
CA ILE A 348 -0.34 -7.93 10.78
C ILE A 348 -1.06 -8.20 12.11
N THR A 349 -1.19 -9.48 12.45
CA THR A 349 -1.77 -9.92 13.72
C THR A 349 -0.85 -10.89 14.45
N ARG A 350 -1.13 -11.19 15.72
CA ARG A 350 -0.40 -12.22 16.47
C ARG A 350 -0.54 -13.64 15.91
N ARG A 351 -1.53 -13.91 15.04
CA ARG A 351 -1.65 -15.21 14.35
C ARG A 351 -0.94 -15.24 12.99
N GLY A 352 -0.31 -14.15 12.60
CA GLY A 352 0.28 -13.95 11.28
C GLY A 352 -0.40 -12.82 10.52
N GLU A 353 0.02 -12.63 9.28
CA GLU A 353 -0.68 -11.75 8.34
C GLU A 353 -2.03 -12.37 7.97
N VAL A 354 -3.08 -11.56 8.03
CA VAL A 354 -4.45 -11.94 7.63
C VAL A 354 -5.12 -10.78 6.93
N ASP A 355 -6.00 -11.05 5.98
CA ASP A 355 -6.75 -10.00 5.30
C ASP A 355 -7.68 -9.28 6.28
N ALA A 356 -7.93 -7.99 6.07
CA ALA A 356 -8.85 -7.20 6.88
C ALA A 356 -10.26 -7.81 6.92
N ALA A 357 -10.66 -8.54 5.88
CA ALA A 357 -11.89 -9.35 5.78
C ALA A 357 -11.96 -10.44 6.85
N ASP A 358 -10.81 -10.99 7.22
CA ASP A 358 -10.67 -12.10 8.16
C ASP A 358 -10.28 -11.66 9.57
N VAL A 359 -9.91 -10.40 9.77
CA VAL A 359 -9.69 -9.84 11.10
C VAL A 359 -10.93 -10.05 11.98
N THR A 360 -10.71 -10.46 13.22
CA THR A 360 -11.72 -10.73 14.25
C THR A 360 -11.44 -9.91 15.51
N ASP A 361 -12.38 -9.87 16.46
CA ASP A 361 -12.19 -9.21 17.76
C ASP A 361 -11.28 -10.00 18.73
N ASP A 362 -10.81 -11.19 18.32
CA ASP A 362 -9.76 -11.93 19.02
C ASP A 362 -8.34 -11.53 18.54
N ASP A 363 -8.23 -10.79 17.44
CA ASP A 363 -6.96 -10.36 16.89
C ASP A 363 -6.33 -9.19 17.64
N TRP A 364 -5.00 -9.12 17.53
CA TRP A 364 -4.18 -8.06 18.10
C TRP A 364 -3.29 -7.52 17.00
N MET A 365 -3.26 -6.20 16.81
CA MET A 365 -2.45 -5.56 15.78
C MET A 365 -1.36 -4.69 16.42
N PRO A 366 -0.17 -4.59 15.81
CA PRO A 366 0.96 -3.89 16.38
C PRO A 366 0.83 -2.37 16.21
N PHE A 367 1.32 -1.63 17.19
CA PHE A 367 1.60 -0.20 17.13
C PHE A 367 3.06 0.00 17.53
N SER A 368 3.78 0.86 16.81
CA SER A 368 5.19 1.15 17.12
C SER A 368 5.34 1.91 18.45
N LEU A 369 6.33 1.51 19.25
CA LEU A 369 6.82 2.28 20.40
C LEU A 369 8.08 3.08 20.07
N THR A 370 8.47 3.11 18.81
CA THR A 370 9.64 3.84 18.33
C THR A 370 9.20 5.17 17.71
N GLY A 371 9.57 6.26 18.38
CA GLY A 371 9.41 7.61 17.83
C GLY A 371 10.52 7.94 16.82
N TYR A 372 10.38 9.07 16.14
CA TYR A 372 11.38 9.57 15.17
C TYR A 372 11.93 10.93 15.58
N GLU A 373 13.07 11.29 14.99
CA GLU A 373 13.66 12.62 15.17
C GLU A 373 13.21 13.61 14.09
N GLY A 374 12.85 14.82 14.53
CA GLY A 374 12.53 15.95 13.69
C GLY A 374 13.54 17.09 13.88
N GLU A 375 13.31 18.22 13.23
CA GLU A 375 14.27 19.34 13.23
C GLU A 375 13.59 20.67 13.56
N GLY A 376 14.27 21.48 14.38
CA GLY A 376 13.82 22.81 14.80
C GLY A 376 12.88 22.81 16.01
N GLY A 377 12.68 24.00 16.59
CA GLY A 377 11.88 24.18 17.81
C GLY A 377 12.62 23.77 19.09
N SER A 378 12.41 24.52 20.17
CA SER A 378 12.90 24.22 21.52
C SER A 378 11.79 23.62 22.39
N TYR A 379 12.16 23.01 23.52
CA TYR A 379 11.21 22.58 24.54
C TYR A 379 10.28 23.73 24.96
N ASP A 380 10.83 24.90 25.26
CA ASP A 380 10.06 26.04 25.78
C ASP A 380 9.06 26.57 24.77
N LEU A 381 9.43 26.65 23.48
CA LEU A 381 8.46 27.02 22.45
C LEU A 381 7.36 25.96 22.35
N GLY A 382 7.73 24.68 22.39
CA GLY A 382 6.76 23.57 22.42
C GLY A 382 5.79 23.72 23.60
N LYS A 383 6.31 23.94 24.81
CA LYS A 383 5.52 24.12 26.04
C LYS A 383 4.60 25.33 25.97
N PHE A 384 5.06 26.43 25.38
CA PHE A 384 4.23 27.61 25.14
C PHE A 384 3.07 27.32 24.18
N ILE A 385 3.32 26.60 23.08
CA ILE A 385 2.27 26.15 22.14
C ILE A 385 1.30 25.17 22.83
N GLY A 386 1.81 24.20 23.60
CA GLY A 386 1.01 23.27 24.40
C GLY A 386 0.06 23.98 25.36
N LEU A 387 0.57 24.96 26.11
CA LEU A 387 -0.27 25.77 27.00
C LEU A 387 -1.35 26.56 26.26
N TYR A 388 -1.07 27.01 25.02
CA TYR A 388 -2.07 27.69 24.21
C TYR A 388 -3.16 26.73 23.72
N ILE A 389 -2.81 25.47 23.44
CA ILE A 389 -3.80 24.46 23.05
C ILE A 389 -4.79 24.23 24.20
N ALA A 390 -4.27 24.06 25.42
CA ALA A 390 -5.07 23.84 26.62
C ALA A 390 -5.91 25.07 27.02
N GLU A 391 -5.26 26.22 27.20
CA GLU A 391 -5.83 27.38 27.92
C GLU A 391 -5.86 28.67 27.10
N GLY A 392 -5.49 28.57 25.81
CA GLY A 392 -5.35 29.70 24.90
C GLY A 392 -6.57 29.97 24.04
N SER A 393 -6.80 31.25 23.75
CA SER A 393 -7.73 31.74 22.74
C SER A 393 -7.17 32.96 21.99
N HIS A 394 -7.67 33.19 20.77
CA HIS A 394 -7.36 34.39 19.99
C HIS A 394 -7.96 35.63 20.66
N GLY A 395 -7.22 36.74 20.63
CA GLY A 395 -7.65 38.03 21.17
C GLY A 395 -7.35 39.17 20.20
N ASP A 396 -7.96 40.34 20.40
CA ASP A 396 -7.90 41.45 19.43
C ASP A 396 -6.48 41.93 19.06
N HIS A 397 -5.51 41.72 19.96
CA HIS A 397 -4.14 42.26 19.85
C HIS A 397 -3.06 41.23 20.24
N GLY A 398 -3.36 39.94 20.09
CA GLY A 398 -2.49 38.84 20.47
C GLY A 398 -3.20 37.77 21.31
N PRO A 399 -2.51 36.65 21.59
CA PRO A 399 -3.12 35.51 22.25
C PRO A 399 -3.43 35.80 23.73
N VAL A 400 -4.50 35.17 24.22
CA VAL A 400 -4.93 35.23 25.61
C VAL A 400 -4.86 33.84 26.22
N PHE A 401 -4.21 33.71 27.37
CA PHE A 401 -4.17 32.48 28.17
C PHE A 401 -5.01 32.67 29.43
N SER A 402 -5.88 31.71 29.73
CA SER A 402 -6.76 31.73 30.91
C SER A 402 -6.30 30.68 31.91
N LEU A 403 -5.56 31.06 32.95
CA LEU A 403 -4.95 30.12 33.89
C LEU A 403 -5.53 30.25 35.29
N ASP A 404 -5.47 29.18 36.09
CA ASP A 404 -5.78 29.26 37.52
C ASP A 404 -4.76 30.18 38.23
N ALA A 405 -5.22 31.10 39.07
CA ALA A 405 -4.36 32.07 39.75
C ALA A 405 -3.30 31.43 40.66
N SER A 406 -3.51 30.19 41.12
CA SER A 406 -2.53 29.46 41.92
C SER A 406 -1.33 28.96 41.12
N ARG A 407 -1.41 28.95 39.78
CA ARG A 407 -0.35 28.48 38.88
C ARG A 407 0.63 29.59 38.50
N SER A 408 1.25 30.20 39.52
CA SER A 408 2.26 31.25 39.31
C SER A 408 3.42 30.78 38.43
N ASP A 409 3.76 29.49 38.50
CA ASP A 409 4.77 28.84 37.66
C ASP A 409 4.47 28.97 36.15
N LEU A 410 3.19 28.81 35.76
CA LEU A 410 2.79 28.93 34.36
C LEU A 410 2.59 30.37 33.93
N ILE A 411 2.08 31.22 34.84
CA ILE A 411 1.94 32.65 34.60
C ILE A 411 3.32 33.27 34.32
N ASP A 412 4.31 32.97 35.18
CA ASP A 412 5.69 33.42 35.00
C ASP A 412 6.27 32.86 33.70
N PHE A 413 6.06 31.57 33.42
CA PHE A 413 6.53 30.97 32.16
C PHE A 413 6.00 31.68 30.91
N VAL A 414 4.69 31.91 30.81
CA VAL A 414 4.07 32.57 29.64
C VAL A 414 4.60 34.00 29.47
N THR A 415 4.69 34.75 30.57
CA THR A 415 5.11 36.16 30.54
C THR A 415 6.60 36.31 30.26
N THR A 416 7.45 35.49 30.89
CA THR A 416 8.89 35.46 30.63
C THR A 416 9.18 34.98 29.21
N PHE A 417 8.52 33.93 28.71
CA PHE A 417 8.70 33.47 27.34
C PHE A 417 8.38 34.57 26.32
N ALA A 418 7.23 35.24 26.48
CA ALA A 418 6.82 36.32 25.60
C ALA A 418 7.79 37.53 25.64
N SER A 419 8.27 37.89 26.84
CA SER A 419 9.21 38.99 27.05
C SER A 419 10.60 38.67 26.49
N ASP A 420 11.17 37.54 26.87
CA ASP A 420 12.59 37.25 26.64
C ASP A 420 12.88 36.83 25.20
N TYR A 421 11.97 36.06 24.58
CA TYR A 421 12.17 35.58 23.21
C TYR A 421 11.64 36.55 22.15
N TYR A 422 10.64 37.37 22.49
CA TYR A 422 9.93 38.20 21.49
C TYR A 422 9.78 39.67 21.89
N GLY A 423 10.26 40.10 23.07
CA GLY A 423 10.14 41.47 23.55
C GLY A 423 8.69 41.92 23.79
N ALA A 424 7.75 40.97 23.95
CA ALA A 424 6.34 41.26 24.03
C ALA A 424 5.89 41.59 25.46
N HIS A 425 5.08 42.64 25.60
CA HIS A 425 4.48 43.00 26.89
C HIS A 425 3.21 42.18 27.15
N SER A 426 3.07 41.63 28.35
CA SER A 426 1.88 40.89 28.78
C SER A 426 1.05 41.70 29.77
N THR A 427 -0.26 41.74 29.56
CA THR A 427 -1.23 42.34 30.49
C THR A 427 -1.91 41.24 31.28
N ILE A 428 -1.84 41.31 32.60
CA ILE A 428 -2.45 40.33 33.50
C ILE A 428 -3.71 40.94 34.12
N SER A 429 -4.83 40.23 34.05
CA SER A 429 -6.09 40.63 34.69
C SER A 429 -6.70 39.46 35.45
N GLU A 430 -6.93 39.66 36.75
CA GLU A 430 -7.67 38.70 37.58
C GLU A 430 -9.16 38.76 37.26
N MET A 431 -9.77 37.58 37.16
CA MET A 431 -11.21 37.39 37.03
C MET A 431 -11.71 36.56 38.20
N THR A 432 -12.63 37.12 38.96
CA THR A 432 -13.40 36.41 39.98
C THR A 432 -14.64 35.79 39.35
N SER A 433 -14.77 34.46 39.47
CA SER A 433 -16.00 33.77 39.09
C SER A 433 -17.16 34.17 40.01
N PRO A 434 -18.33 34.58 39.48
CA PRO A 434 -19.52 34.81 40.30
C PRO A 434 -20.15 33.51 40.83
N ILE A 435 -19.67 32.33 40.42
CA ILE A 435 -20.30 31.01 40.66
C ILE A 435 -19.53 30.19 41.71
N SER A 436 -18.24 30.47 41.95
CA SER A 436 -17.44 29.77 42.97
C SER A 436 -16.55 30.76 43.73
N GLY A 437 -16.89 31.02 45.00
CA GLY A 437 -16.22 32.01 45.84
C GLY A 437 -14.77 31.71 46.24
N ASN A 438 -14.05 30.83 45.54
CA ASN A 438 -12.69 30.39 45.88
C ASN A 438 -11.73 30.17 44.70
N ASN A 439 -12.18 30.26 43.43
CA ASN A 439 -11.27 30.09 42.28
C ASN A 439 -11.16 31.40 41.52
N SER A 440 -10.00 32.05 41.63
CA SER A 440 -9.61 33.16 40.76
C SER A 440 -8.95 32.61 39.50
N CYS A 441 -9.45 33.05 38.34
CA CYS A 441 -8.80 32.83 37.05
C CYS A 441 -7.98 34.07 36.70
N VAL A 442 -6.86 33.90 36.03
CA VAL A 442 -5.99 34.96 35.55
C VAL A 442 -5.94 34.91 34.04
N ASN A 443 -6.33 36.00 33.40
CA ASN A 443 -6.11 36.18 31.98
C ASN A 443 -4.77 36.87 31.74
N ILE A 444 -3.92 36.22 30.95
CA ILE A 444 -2.67 36.77 30.45
C ILE A 444 -2.88 37.10 28.98
N ARG A 445 -2.97 38.39 28.66
CA ARG A 445 -2.98 38.87 27.27
C ARG A 445 -1.56 39.21 26.85
N VAL A 446 -1.02 38.45 25.91
CA VAL A 446 0.29 38.75 25.31
C VAL A 446 0.07 39.71 24.16
N ASN A 447 0.51 40.97 24.28
CA ASN A 447 0.23 42.02 23.30
C ASN A 447 1.22 41.92 22.12
N SER A 448 1.08 40.87 21.31
CA SER A 448 1.94 40.62 20.14
C SER A 448 1.24 39.80 19.08
N LEU A 449 0.92 40.45 17.95
CA LEU A 449 0.45 39.79 16.73
C LEU A 449 1.51 38.83 16.15
N THR A 450 2.79 39.07 16.41
CA THR A 450 3.86 38.17 15.97
C THR A 450 3.77 36.82 16.68
N ILE A 451 3.49 36.81 17.98
CA ILE A 451 3.30 35.57 18.75
C ILE A 451 2.00 34.89 18.32
N GLU A 452 0.93 35.65 18.04
CA GLU A 452 -0.31 35.10 17.50
C GLU A 452 -0.09 34.38 16.16
N ASN A 453 0.58 35.05 15.20
CA ASN A 453 0.92 34.45 13.91
C ASN A 453 1.84 33.22 14.06
N LEU A 454 2.73 33.23 15.06
CA LEU A 454 3.59 32.09 15.38
C LEU A 454 2.76 30.90 15.88
N ILE A 455 1.82 31.14 16.78
CA ILE A 455 0.88 30.11 17.27
C ILE A 455 0.10 29.52 16.10
N ASP A 456 -0.39 30.37 15.19
CA ASP A 456 -1.13 29.94 14.01
C ASP A 456 -0.31 29.05 13.07
N GLU A 457 1.03 29.03 13.16
CA GLU A 457 1.83 28.07 12.40
C GLU A 457 1.70 26.64 12.93
N TYR A 458 1.37 26.45 14.20
CA TYR A 458 1.33 25.15 14.90
C TYR A 458 -0.07 24.70 15.29
N VAL A 459 -0.96 25.64 15.61
CA VAL A 459 -2.34 25.38 16.04
C VAL A 459 -3.28 26.00 15.02
N LYS A 460 -4.22 25.20 14.53
CA LYS A 460 -5.23 25.62 13.54
C LYS A 460 -6.63 25.44 14.14
N GLY A 461 -7.63 26.03 13.49
CA GLY A 461 -9.00 26.11 13.99
C GLY A 461 -9.26 27.41 14.76
N MET A 462 -10.50 27.88 14.71
CA MET A 462 -10.89 29.16 15.32
C MET A 462 -11.52 29.00 16.71
N ILE A 463 -12.04 27.81 17.01
CA ILE A 463 -12.79 27.50 18.23
C ILE A 463 -12.40 26.11 18.76
N ALA A 464 -12.85 25.76 19.96
CA ALA A 464 -12.45 24.49 20.60
C ALA A 464 -12.83 23.23 19.80
N ILE A 465 -13.91 23.27 19.00
CA ILE A 465 -14.42 22.11 18.25
C ILE A 465 -13.67 21.84 16.95
N ASP A 466 -13.05 22.86 16.32
CA ASP A 466 -12.26 22.72 15.09
C ASP A 466 -10.75 22.90 15.32
N LYS A 467 -10.33 23.14 16.58
CA LYS A 467 -8.92 23.21 16.98
C LYS A 467 -8.20 21.91 16.56
N HIS A 468 -7.02 22.02 15.97
CA HIS A 468 -6.19 20.88 15.56
C HIS A 468 -4.70 21.28 15.43
N LEU A 469 -3.80 20.29 15.42
CA LEU A 469 -2.37 20.54 15.23
C LEU A 469 -2.05 20.63 13.74
N SER A 470 -1.19 21.58 13.37
CA SER A 470 -0.69 21.67 12.01
C SER A 470 0.38 20.59 11.75
N SER A 471 0.59 20.25 10.48
CA SER A 471 1.71 19.39 10.06
C SER A 471 3.09 19.90 10.54
N LYS A 472 3.22 21.19 10.87
CA LYS A 472 4.48 21.78 11.32
C LYS A 472 4.92 21.24 12.67
N VAL A 473 3.98 20.89 13.57
CA VAL A 473 4.29 20.28 14.88
C VAL A 473 5.09 18.98 14.70
N PHE A 474 4.66 18.14 13.74
CA PHE A 474 5.27 16.84 13.46
C PHE A 474 6.62 16.94 12.77
N LYS A 475 6.97 18.11 12.21
CA LYS A 475 8.30 18.38 11.64
C LYS A 475 9.35 18.72 12.71
N MET A 476 8.91 19.26 13.84
CA MET A 476 9.80 19.78 14.87
C MET A 476 10.53 18.67 15.64
N SER A 477 11.59 19.08 16.33
CA SER A 477 12.41 18.23 17.19
C SER A 477 11.57 17.44 18.19
N ARG A 478 12.09 16.29 18.61
CA ARG A 478 11.46 15.49 19.66
C ARG A 478 11.27 16.30 20.95
N GLU A 479 12.24 17.15 21.28
CA GLU A 479 12.18 18.05 22.43
C GLU A 479 11.02 19.06 22.34
N PHE A 480 10.82 19.68 21.17
CA PHE A 480 9.66 20.56 20.96
C PHE A 480 8.34 19.80 21.10
N ARG A 481 8.21 18.64 20.46
CA ARG A 481 6.99 17.82 20.52
C ARG A 481 6.67 17.36 21.95
N GLN A 482 7.70 17.01 22.72
CA GLN A 482 7.59 16.73 24.15
C GLN A 482 7.11 17.97 24.91
N GLY A 483 7.67 19.15 24.62
CA GLY A 483 7.21 20.42 25.17
C GLY A 483 5.73 20.68 24.90
N VAL A 484 5.24 20.45 23.67
CA VAL A 484 3.81 20.62 23.33
C VAL A 484 2.93 19.74 24.22
N LEU A 485 3.30 18.47 24.39
CA LEU A 485 2.54 17.55 25.25
C LEU A 485 2.57 17.96 26.73
N ASP A 486 3.74 18.37 27.23
CA ASP A 486 3.91 18.79 28.63
C ASP A 486 3.21 20.13 28.92
N GLY A 487 3.18 21.04 27.94
CA GLY A 487 2.42 22.29 28.01
C GLY A 487 0.92 22.05 28.08
N GLU A 488 0.40 21.15 27.25
CA GLU A 488 -1.01 20.73 27.28
C GLU A 488 -1.39 20.17 28.66
N PHE A 489 -0.59 19.22 29.17
CA PHE A 489 -0.85 18.62 30.49
C PHE A 489 -0.71 19.62 31.64
N ALA A 490 0.16 20.61 31.50
CA ALA A 490 0.29 21.66 32.49
C ALA A 490 -0.92 22.59 32.52
N GLY A 491 -1.52 22.88 31.36
CA GLY A 491 -2.68 23.76 31.21
C GLY A 491 -3.98 23.10 31.65
N ASP A 492 -4.38 22.00 31.00
CA ASP A 492 -5.72 21.37 31.11
C ASP A 492 -5.98 20.68 32.48
N GLY A 493 -5.13 20.94 33.49
CA GLY A 493 -5.39 20.68 34.91
C GLY A 493 -5.56 19.21 35.29
N SER A 494 -5.31 18.27 34.38
CA SER A 494 -5.55 16.86 34.64
C SER A 494 -4.46 16.25 35.50
N THR A 495 -4.77 16.05 36.79
CA THR A 495 -4.00 15.20 37.72
C THR A 495 -3.81 13.75 37.23
N ARG A 496 -4.45 13.37 36.12
CA ARG A 496 -4.43 12.03 35.53
C ARG A 496 -3.60 11.93 34.25
N MET A 497 -2.85 12.97 33.88
CA MET A 497 -1.99 13.01 32.68
C MET A 497 -2.79 12.60 31.43
N ARG A 498 -3.80 13.40 31.10
CA ARG A 498 -4.68 13.16 29.95
C ARG A 498 -5.04 14.50 29.31
N VAL A 499 -5.21 14.49 28.00
CA VAL A 499 -5.75 15.61 27.23
C VAL A 499 -7.27 15.50 27.23
N CYS A 500 -7.98 16.59 27.48
CA CYS A 500 -9.43 16.67 27.36
C CYS A 500 -9.80 17.66 26.25
N THR A 501 -10.51 17.22 25.22
CA THR A 501 -10.90 18.11 24.12
C THR A 501 -12.26 17.75 23.55
N VAL A 502 -12.97 18.74 23.02
CA VAL A 502 -14.20 18.54 22.25
C VAL A 502 -13.93 18.42 20.74
N SER A 503 -12.70 18.65 20.30
CA SER A 503 -12.27 18.42 18.92
C SER A 503 -11.78 16.98 18.76
N GLN A 504 -12.51 16.21 17.94
CA GLN A 504 -12.07 14.86 17.58
C GLN A 504 -10.72 14.88 16.86
N GLN A 505 -10.52 15.85 15.96
CA GLN A 505 -9.29 15.98 15.20
C GLN A 505 -8.09 16.24 16.11
N LEU A 506 -8.24 17.12 17.12
CA LEU A 506 -7.18 17.37 18.10
C LEU A 506 -6.86 16.12 18.93
N ALA A 507 -7.88 15.33 19.28
CA ALA A 507 -7.67 14.07 20.01
C ALA A 507 -6.86 13.06 19.18
N GLU A 508 -7.15 12.95 17.88
CA GLU A 508 -6.40 12.12 16.93
C GLU A 508 -4.97 12.65 16.73
N ASP A 509 -4.80 13.97 16.58
CA ASP A 509 -3.50 14.60 16.44
C ASP A 509 -2.63 14.38 17.70
N PHE A 510 -3.21 14.41 18.91
CA PHE A 510 -2.48 14.08 20.13
C PHE A 510 -2.10 12.61 20.22
N CYS A 511 -2.94 11.68 19.74
CA CYS A 511 -2.55 10.28 19.64
C CYS A 511 -1.31 10.14 18.74
N CYS A 512 -1.32 10.82 17.59
CA CYS A 512 -0.18 10.84 16.68
C CYS A 512 1.05 11.51 17.31
N LEU A 513 0.88 12.64 18.02
CA LEU A 513 1.96 13.33 18.73
C LEU A 513 2.62 12.41 19.76
N ILE A 514 1.82 11.69 20.55
CA ILE A 514 2.30 10.73 21.54
C ILE A 514 3.04 9.56 20.87
N SER A 515 2.49 9.00 19.77
CA SER A 515 3.16 7.99 18.93
C SER A 515 4.51 8.47 18.42
N SER A 516 4.58 9.72 17.96
CA SER A 516 5.81 10.33 17.44
C SER A 516 6.93 10.44 18.49
N LEU A 517 6.59 10.37 19.78
CA LEU A 517 7.50 10.41 20.93
C LEU A 517 7.87 9.01 21.46
N GLY A 518 7.40 7.93 20.82
CA GLY A 518 7.68 6.55 21.23
C GLY A 518 6.78 6.04 22.36
N SER A 519 5.50 6.40 22.33
CA SER A 519 4.48 5.91 23.26
C SER A 519 3.15 5.79 22.53
N VAL A 520 2.18 5.04 23.04
CA VAL A 520 0.82 5.00 22.44
C VAL A 520 -0.20 5.57 23.41
N ALA A 521 -1.31 6.09 22.90
CA ALA A 521 -2.40 6.64 23.71
C ALA A 521 -3.71 5.87 23.49
N GLY A 522 -4.54 5.89 24.53
CA GLY A 522 -5.95 5.50 24.44
C GLY A 522 -6.87 6.71 24.42
N ILE A 523 -7.90 6.65 23.57
CA ILE A 523 -9.00 7.61 23.49
C ILE A 523 -10.23 7.02 24.20
N THR A 524 -10.78 7.78 25.14
CA THR A 524 -12.10 7.51 25.73
C THR A 524 -13.03 8.65 25.37
N VAL A 525 -14.23 8.33 24.86
CA VAL A 525 -15.23 9.33 24.50
C VAL A 525 -16.32 9.38 25.58
N ASP A 526 -16.55 10.56 26.14
CA ASP A 526 -17.62 10.83 27.09
C ASP A 526 -18.79 11.55 26.39
N ASN A 527 -19.79 10.76 26.03
CA ASN A 527 -21.02 11.18 25.35
C ASN A 527 -22.14 11.61 26.29
N ARG A 528 -21.88 11.77 27.60
CA ARG A 528 -22.90 12.32 28.51
C ARG A 528 -23.26 13.75 28.08
N ASP A 529 -24.50 14.15 28.35
CA ASP A 529 -25.00 15.49 28.05
C ASP A 529 -24.79 16.45 29.23
N SER A 530 -25.21 17.70 29.05
CA SER A 530 -25.17 18.74 30.07
C SER A 530 -25.99 18.43 31.33
N SER A 531 -26.96 17.49 31.27
CA SER A 531 -27.71 17.06 32.46
C SER A 531 -26.84 16.35 33.50
N CYS A 532 -25.68 15.84 33.07
CA CYS A 532 -24.66 15.23 33.93
C CYS A 532 -23.65 16.25 34.49
N GLY A 533 -23.89 17.55 34.34
CA GLY A 533 -23.00 18.62 34.81
C GLY A 533 -21.86 18.97 33.83
N LYS A 534 -21.97 18.59 32.55
CA LYS A 534 -21.05 19.04 31.50
C LYS A 534 -21.39 20.46 31.04
N LEU A 535 -20.37 21.22 30.66
CA LEU A 535 -20.51 22.57 30.10
C LEU A 535 -20.99 22.58 28.64
N SER A 536 -21.00 21.42 27.98
CA SER A 536 -21.40 21.27 26.58
C SER A 536 -21.98 19.88 26.33
N ASP A 537 -22.96 19.80 25.43
CA ASP A 537 -23.52 18.54 24.93
C ASP A 537 -22.61 17.85 23.89
N ASN A 538 -21.53 18.51 23.46
CA ASN A 538 -20.56 17.91 22.56
C ASN A 538 -19.85 16.71 23.24
N PRO A 539 -19.49 15.67 22.48
CA PRO A 539 -18.63 14.60 22.98
C PRO A 539 -17.33 15.15 23.54
N LEU A 540 -16.89 14.64 24.69
CA LEU A 540 -15.59 14.97 25.27
C LEU A 540 -14.63 13.81 25.03
N TYR A 541 -13.57 14.06 24.28
CA TYR A 541 -12.50 13.13 23.98
C TYR A 541 -11.42 13.23 25.04
N LEU A 542 -11.07 12.11 25.65
CA LEU A 542 -10.06 11.98 26.68
C LEU A 542 -8.91 11.14 26.13
N VAL A 543 -7.79 11.76 25.81
CA VAL A 543 -6.59 11.08 25.29
C VAL A 543 -5.60 10.84 26.43
N ARG A 544 -5.21 9.60 26.64
CA ARG A 544 -4.31 9.22 27.74
C ARG A 544 -3.12 8.41 27.21
N PRO A 545 -1.87 8.90 27.35
CA PRO A 545 -0.69 8.10 27.09
C PRO A 545 -0.66 6.85 27.96
N TYR A 546 -0.26 5.72 27.38
CA TYR A 546 0.04 4.51 28.11
C TYR A 546 1.41 4.63 28.77
N ASN A 547 1.53 4.10 29.98
CA ASN A 547 2.81 4.05 30.68
C ASN A 547 3.63 2.87 30.15
N VAL A 548 4.23 3.04 28.97
CA VAL A 548 4.99 2.00 28.26
C VAL A 548 6.35 1.70 28.90
N GLN A 549 6.90 2.64 29.68
CA GLN A 549 8.15 2.47 30.43
C GLN A 549 7.95 1.91 31.84
N GLY A 550 6.70 1.71 32.26
CA GLY A 550 6.37 1.13 33.55
C GLY A 550 6.60 -0.39 33.59
N PRO A 551 6.52 -1.02 34.78
CA PRO A 551 6.69 -2.48 34.92
C PRO A 551 5.55 -3.30 34.29
N ARG A 552 4.54 -2.63 33.73
CA ARG A 552 3.32 -3.27 33.23
C ARG A 552 3.44 -3.51 31.73
N THR A 553 3.70 -4.75 31.35
CA THR A 553 3.75 -5.17 29.94
C THR A 553 2.39 -5.60 29.39
N LYS A 554 1.36 -5.73 30.21
CA LYS A 554 0.00 -6.11 29.77
C LYS A 554 -1.09 -5.38 30.53
N TYR A 555 -2.13 -4.90 29.83
CA TYR A 555 -3.32 -4.30 30.44
C TYR A 555 -4.59 -4.99 29.95
N LYS A 556 -5.09 -5.95 30.75
CA LYS A 556 -6.35 -6.66 30.47
C LYS A 556 -6.39 -7.13 29.01
N ASP A 557 -7.50 -6.88 28.33
CA ASP A 557 -7.73 -7.11 26.90
C ASP A 557 -7.59 -5.82 26.09
N VAL A 558 -6.70 -4.91 26.50
CA VAL A 558 -6.45 -3.65 25.78
C VAL A 558 -5.13 -3.70 25.04
N TYR A 559 -4.02 -3.96 25.76
CA TYR A 559 -2.70 -3.99 25.15
C TYR A 559 -1.76 -5.01 25.80
N GLU A 560 -0.78 -5.44 25.02
CA GLU A 560 0.39 -6.23 25.43
C GLU A 560 1.65 -5.69 24.74
N ILE A 561 2.70 -5.39 25.50
CA ILE A 561 3.98 -4.87 25.02
C ILE A 561 4.91 -6.04 24.75
N ASP A 562 5.52 -6.06 23.58
CA ASP A 562 6.43 -7.10 23.11
C ASP A 562 7.55 -6.44 22.30
N GLY A 563 8.77 -6.43 22.85
CA GLY A 563 9.89 -5.70 22.26
C GLY A 563 9.64 -4.19 22.15
N ASP A 564 9.78 -3.67 20.94
CA ASP A 564 9.56 -2.28 20.52
C ASP A 564 8.14 -2.03 19.98
N GLN A 565 7.24 -2.99 20.14
CA GLN A 565 5.85 -2.89 19.72
C GLN A 565 4.88 -3.02 20.90
N ILE A 566 3.73 -2.37 20.75
CA ILE A 566 2.57 -2.58 21.61
C ILE A 566 1.43 -3.13 20.77
N TRP A 567 1.01 -4.34 21.10
CA TRP A 567 -0.08 -5.04 20.45
C TRP A 567 -1.38 -4.60 21.09
N ILE A 568 -2.32 -4.10 20.29
CA ILE A 568 -3.60 -3.59 20.76
C ILE A 568 -4.71 -4.47 20.22
N LYS A 569 -5.60 -4.91 21.12
CA LYS A 569 -6.70 -5.82 20.77
C LYS A 569 -7.69 -5.13 19.84
N VAL A 570 -8.17 -5.84 18.84
CA VAL A 570 -9.33 -5.43 18.05
C VAL A 570 -10.57 -5.51 18.94
N ARG A 571 -11.40 -4.47 18.94
CA ARG A 571 -12.58 -4.37 19.82
C ARG A 571 -13.88 -4.50 19.06
N GLU A 572 -13.97 -3.89 17.89
CA GLU A 572 -15.19 -3.86 17.09
C GLU A 572 -14.81 -3.81 15.62
N ILE A 573 -15.56 -4.55 14.80
CA ILE A 573 -15.38 -4.58 13.36
C ILE A 573 -16.74 -4.32 12.72
N THR A 574 -16.79 -3.36 11.80
CA THR A 574 -17.99 -3.08 11.01
C THR A 574 -17.66 -3.06 9.53
N SER A 575 -18.49 -3.76 8.75
CA SER A 575 -18.39 -3.77 7.28
C SER A 575 -19.36 -2.74 6.70
N GLY A 576 -18.89 -1.93 5.76
CA GLY A 576 -19.72 -1.03 4.96
C GLY A 576 -19.60 -1.38 3.48
N THR A 577 -20.70 -1.29 2.74
CA THR A 577 -20.70 -1.44 1.27
C THR A 577 -20.81 -0.07 0.61
N GLY A 578 -20.05 0.13 -0.46
CA GLY A 578 -20.03 1.39 -1.20
C GLY A 578 -18.71 1.59 -1.92
N ARG A 579 -18.79 1.85 -3.24
CA ARG A 579 -17.62 2.11 -4.07
C ARG A 579 -16.86 3.33 -3.57
N CYS A 580 -15.65 3.12 -3.09
CA CYS A 580 -14.80 4.17 -2.54
C CYS A 580 -13.38 4.05 -3.12
N SER A 581 -12.64 5.16 -3.08
CA SER A 581 -11.22 5.14 -3.40
C SER A 581 -10.44 4.81 -2.14
N VAL A 582 -9.50 3.89 -2.31
CA VAL A 582 -8.56 3.47 -1.28
C VAL A 582 -7.14 3.69 -1.79
N TYR A 583 -6.21 3.87 -0.87
CA TYR A 583 -4.87 4.39 -1.10
C TYR A 583 -3.86 3.61 -0.29
N ASP A 584 -2.64 3.53 -0.78
CA ASP A 584 -1.62 2.69 -0.17
C ASP A 584 -0.21 3.08 -0.66
N PHE A 585 0.82 2.49 -0.03
CA PHE A 585 2.21 2.61 -0.39
C PHE A 585 2.84 1.24 -0.65
N GLU A 586 3.54 1.12 -1.78
CA GLU A 586 4.49 0.04 -1.99
C GLU A 586 5.80 0.40 -1.29
N MET A 587 6.12 -0.29 -0.19
CA MET A 587 7.30 -0.03 0.64
C MET A 587 8.53 -0.79 0.14
N ASP A 588 9.67 -0.10 0.08
CA ASP A 588 10.99 -0.67 -0.24
C ASP A 588 11.65 -1.24 1.03
N THR A 589 10.94 -2.13 1.72
CA THR A 589 11.36 -2.78 2.97
C THR A 589 11.05 -4.27 2.91
N ASP A 590 11.86 -5.12 3.54
CA ASP A 590 11.67 -6.59 3.55
C ASP A 590 10.28 -7.01 4.05
N ASP A 591 9.70 -6.26 5.00
CA ASP A 591 8.39 -6.56 5.59
C ASP A 591 7.22 -6.05 4.74
N HIS A 592 7.45 -5.16 3.77
CA HIS A 592 6.43 -4.49 2.95
C HIS A 592 5.22 -3.90 3.73
N ILE A 593 5.41 -3.48 4.99
CA ILE A 593 4.38 -2.86 5.85
C ILE A 593 4.63 -1.36 6.02
N PHE A 594 3.63 -0.52 6.31
CA PHE A 594 3.83 0.88 6.74
C PHE A 594 2.90 1.38 7.84
#